data_AF-J0QZR7-F1
#
_entry.id   AF-J0QZR7-F1
#
_cell.length_a   1.000
_cell.length_b   1.000
_cell.length_c   1.000
_cell.angle_alpha   90.00
_cell.angle_beta   90.00
_cell.angle_gamma   90.00
#
_symmetry.space_group_name_H-M   'P 1'
#
loop_
_entity.id
_entity.type
_entity.pdbx_description
1 polymer ?
#
loop_
_entity_poly.entity_id
_entity_poly.type
_entity_poly.pdbx_seq_one_letter_code
_entity_poly.pdbx_strand_id
1 'polypeptide(L)'
;MSLPPRPVLTVSNTTKIVIAGQALGLRLYETDIAFNNRSGDRLRHWLGFSREVFYNKYFFSIVPMGFYFPGYDKTKGDLPPRKECKMTWNDKIFESMQKM
;
A
#
# COMPACT_ATOMS: atom_id res chain seq x y z
N MET A 1 7.97 -16.28 -10.21
CA MET A 1 8.83 -15.23 -10.80
C MET A 1 8.48 -13.92 -10.10
N SER A 2 9.42 -13.28 -9.41
CA SER A 2 9.18 -11.97 -8.76
C SER A 2 9.20 -10.88 -9.84
N LEU A 3 8.20 -10.01 -9.86
CA LEU A 3 8.21 -8.82 -10.70
C LEU A 3 9.18 -7.78 -10.12
N PRO A 4 9.73 -6.85 -10.94
CA PRO A 4 10.56 -5.77 -10.43
C PRO A 4 9.75 -4.88 -9.46
N PRO A 5 10.43 -4.19 -8.51
CA PRO A 5 9.77 -3.23 -7.64
C PRO A 5 9.02 -2.16 -8.45
N ARG A 6 7.77 -1.88 -8.08
CA ARG A 6 6.92 -0.85 -8.67
C ARG A 6 6.31 -0.02 -7.54
N PRO A 7 7.03 0.94 -6.95
CA PRO A 7 6.54 1.66 -5.79
C PRO A 7 5.28 2.45 -6.11
N VAL A 8 4.14 1.99 -5.60
CA VAL A 8 2.85 2.69 -5.66
C VAL A 8 2.42 2.94 -4.22
N LEU A 9 2.51 4.20 -3.82
CA LEU A 9 2.17 4.68 -2.51
C LEU A 9 1.62 6.09 -2.60
N THR A 10 0.85 6.47 -1.59
CA THR A 10 0.38 7.85 -1.42
C THR A 10 0.80 8.30 -0.04
N VAL A 11 1.58 9.37 0.03
CA VAL A 11 2.13 9.91 1.28
C VAL A 11 1.88 11.41 1.37
N SER A 12 1.73 11.90 2.59
CA SER A 12 1.51 13.30 2.90
C SER A 12 1.86 13.54 4.36
N ASN A 13 2.49 14.68 4.64
CA ASN A 13 2.78 15.15 6.00
C ASN A 13 1.54 15.70 6.75
N THR A 14 0.41 15.81 6.04
CA THR A 14 -0.86 16.28 6.61
C THR A 14 -1.88 15.16 6.81
N THR A 15 -1.59 13.96 6.33
CA THR A 15 -2.41 12.76 6.51
C THR A 15 -2.81 12.57 7.97
N LYS A 16 -4.02 12.08 8.18
CA LYS A 16 -4.53 11.71 9.50
C LYS A 16 -4.39 10.22 9.79
N ILE A 17 -4.55 9.38 8.77
CA ILE A 17 -4.56 7.92 8.88
C ILE A 17 -3.60 7.30 7.88
N VAL A 18 -2.72 6.41 8.35
CA VAL A 18 -1.85 5.63 7.47
C VAL A 18 -2.39 4.20 7.36
N ILE A 19 -2.63 3.75 6.12
CA ILE A 19 -2.99 2.36 5.81
C ILE A 19 -1.70 1.63 5.40
N ALA A 20 -1.20 0.78 6.29
CA ALA A 20 -0.07 -0.11 6.03
C ALA A 20 -0.56 -1.42 5.38
N GLY A 21 -0.41 -1.54 4.06
CA GLY A 21 -0.77 -2.76 3.31
C GLY A 21 0.38 -3.77 3.30
N GLN A 22 0.09 -5.06 3.08
CA GLN A 22 1.15 -6.10 3.02
C GLN A 22 2.15 -5.84 1.88
N ALA A 23 1.72 -6.01 0.64
CA ALA A 23 2.55 -5.82 -0.54
C ALA A 23 1.68 -5.43 -1.74
N LEU A 24 2.30 -5.22 -2.90
CA LEU A 24 1.56 -4.98 -4.13
C LEU A 24 0.94 -6.27 -4.65
N GLY A 25 -0.36 -6.23 -4.95
CA GLY A 25 -1.04 -7.31 -5.65
C GLY A 25 -0.79 -7.27 -7.16
N LEU A 26 -0.96 -8.41 -7.83
CA LEU A 26 -0.73 -8.52 -9.29
C LEU A 26 -1.58 -7.54 -10.12
N ARG A 27 -2.83 -7.28 -9.72
CA ARG A 27 -3.73 -6.36 -10.44
C ARG A 27 -3.31 -4.89 -10.34
N LEU A 28 -2.40 -4.56 -9.44
CA LEU A 28 -1.92 -3.19 -9.31
C LEU A 28 -1.12 -2.74 -10.54
N TYR A 29 -0.57 -3.70 -11.31
CA TYR A 29 0.09 -3.42 -12.58
C TYR A 29 -0.87 -2.88 -13.65
N GLU A 30 -2.18 -3.03 -13.48
CA GLU A 30 -3.21 -2.57 -14.41
C GLU A 30 -3.61 -1.11 -14.20
N THR A 31 -3.65 -0.64 -12.94
CA THR A 31 -4.23 0.68 -12.62
C THR A 31 -3.34 1.63 -11.85
N ASP A 32 -2.19 1.21 -11.32
CA ASP A 32 -1.31 2.05 -10.47
C ASP A 32 -2.01 2.69 -9.25
N ILE A 33 -3.12 2.11 -8.79
CA ILE A 33 -3.90 2.63 -7.66
C ILE A 33 -3.99 1.53 -6.60
N ALA A 34 -3.43 1.81 -5.42
CA ALA A 34 -3.52 0.91 -4.27
C ALA A 34 -4.98 0.69 -3.86
N PHE A 35 -5.34 -0.53 -3.44
CA PHE A 35 -6.72 -0.88 -3.05
C PHE A 35 -7.80 -0.57 -4.11
N ASN A 36 -7.44 -0.55 -5.40
CA ASN A 36 -8.39 -0.38 -6.50
C ASN A 36 -9.02 -1.72 -6.93
N ASN A 37 -9.49 -2.49 -5.96
CA ASN A 37 -10.03 -3.84 -6.17
C ASN A 37 -11.09 -4.15 -5.10
N ARG A 38 -11.67 -5.36 -5.17
CA ARG A 38 -12.73 -5.82 -4.24
C ARG A 38 -12.30 -5.80 -2.77
N SER A 39 -11.02 -6.03 -2.45
CA SER A 39 -10.56 -5.92 -1.05
C SER A 39 -10.52 -4.47 -0.59
N GLY A 40 -10.14 -3.54 -1.47
CA GLY A 40 -10.24 -2.11 -1.20
C GLY A 40 -11.68 -1.60 -1.08
N ASP A 41 -12.62 -2.12 -1.87
CA ASP A 41 -14.04 -1.80 -1.72
C ASP A 41 -14.56 -2.20 -0.34
N ARG A 42 -14.22 -3.41 0.12
CA ARG A 42 -14.55 -3.87 1.47
C ARG A 42 -13.89 -3.04 2.56
N LEU A 43 -12.62 -2.70 2.40
CA LEU A 43 -11.91 -1.86 3.36
C LEU A 43 -12.58 -0.49 3.50
N ARG A 44 -12.90 0.17 2.38
CA ARG A 44 -13.64 1.44 2.38
C ARG A 44 -14.98 1.32 3.07
N HIS A 45 -15.71 0.25 2.80
CA HIS A 45 -16.99 -0.03 3.45
C HIS A 45 -16.84 -0.19 4.96
N TRP A 46 -15.86 -0.97 5.44
CA TRP A 46 -15.59 -1.13 6.87
C TRP A 46 -15.19 0.16 7.57
N LEU A 47 -14.40 1.01 6.90
CA LEU A 47 -14.01 2.30 7.46
C LEU A 47 -15.12 3.36 7.36
N GLY A 48 -16.18 3.11 6.58
CA GLY A 48 -17.28 4.05 6.40
C GLY A 48 -16.93 5.28 5.54
N PHE A 49 -15.92 5.21 4.68
CA PHE A 49 -15.50 6.34 3.84
C PHE A 49 -15.81 6.13 2.37
N SER A 50 -16.14 7.22 1.68
CA SER A 50 -16.28 7.23 0.23
C SER A 50 -14.93 6.98 -0.46
N ARG A 51 -14.98 6.60 -1.73
CA ARG A 51 -13.78 6.46 -2.57
C ARG A 51 -12.96 7.75 -2.61
N GLU A 52 -13.62 8.89 -2.76
CA GLU A 52 -12.98 10.20 -2.83
C GLU A 52 -12.23 10.53 -1.54
N VAL A 53 -12.84 10.30 -0.38
CA VAL A 53 -12.20 10.53 0.92
C VAL A 53 -11.03 9.57 1.12
N PHE A 54 -11.21 8.28 0.79
CA PHE A 54 -10.17 7.26 0.94
C PHE A 54 -8.91 7.53 0.10
N TYR A 55 -9.05 8.12 -1.08
CA TYR A 55 -7.92 8.46 -1.95
C TYR A 55 -7.42 9.91 -1.81
N ASN A 56 -8.00 10.67 -0.90
CA ASN A 56 -7.53 12.01 -0.59
C ASN A 56 -6.34 11.94 0.39
N LYS A 57 -5.16 12.34 -0.09
CA LYS A 57 -3.90 12.36 0.66
C LYS A 57 -3.87 13.26 1.90
N TYR A 58 -4.88 14.12 2.10
CA TYR A 58 -5.00 14.90 3.33
C TYR A 58 -5.61 14.07 4.48
N PHE A 59 -6.35 13.00 4.14
CA PHE A 59 -6.96 12.10 5.12
C PHE A 59 -6.19 10.79 5.23
N PHE A 60 -5.81 10.18 4.10
CA PHE A 60 -5.20 8.86 4.05
C PHE A 60 -3.86 8.85 3.31
N SER A 61 -2.83 8.31 3.96
CA SER A 61 -1.63 7.79 3.30
C SER A 61 -1.77 6.29 3.13
N ILE A 62 -1.39 5.75 1.99
CA ILE A 62 -1.42 4.31 1.71
C ILE A 62 0.01 3.85 1.42
N VAL A 63 0.56 3.01 2.29
CA VAL A 63 1.95 2.58 2.27
C VAL A 63 2.02 1.04 2.29
N PRO A 64 2.36 0.38 1.18
CA PRO A 64 2.67 -1.04 1.18
C PRO A 64 3.97 -1.33 1.93
N MET A 65 4.04 -2.43 2.68
CA MET A 65 5.28 -2.89 3.33
C MET A 65 6.23 -3.56 2.33
N GLY A 66 5.72 -4.03 1.19
CA GLY A 66 6.49 -4.50 0.05
C GLY A 66 6.11 -3.80 -1.25
N PHE A 67 7.10 -3.27 -1.98
CA PHE A 67 6.90 -2.55 -3.25
C PHE A 67 6.99 -3.45 -4.48
N TYR A 68 6.71 -4.73 -4.34
CA TYR A 68 6.77 -5.72 -5.41
C TYR A 68 5.72 -6.80 -5.14
N PHE A 69 5.36 -7.55 -6.17
CA PHE A 69 4.49 -8.72 -6.00
C PHE A 69 5.32 -9.90 -5.45
N PRO A 70 5.05 -10.38 -4.22
CA PRO A 70 5.91 -11.37 -3.57
C PRO A 70 5.75 -12.78 -4.11
N GLY A 71 4.75 -13.02 -4.96
CA GLY A 71 4.35 -14.34 -5.41
C GLY A 71 3.35 -14.99 -4.47
N TYR A 72 2.89 -16.19 -4.86
CA TYR A 72 1.92 -16.96 -4.09
C TYR A 72 2.58 -18.13 -3.35
N ASP A 73 2.06 -18.46 -2.18
CA ASP A 73 2.35 -19.70 -1.48
C ASP A 73 1.59 -20.90 -2.09
N LYS A 74 1.77 -22.09 -1.50
CA LYS A 74 1.14 -23.33 -1.97
C LYS A 74 -0.39 -23.32 -1.88
N THR A 75 -0.96 -22.46 -1.04
CA THR A 75 -2.40 -22.29 -0.83
C THR A 75 -2.99 -21.13 -1.65
N LYS A 76 -2.18 -20.50 -2.51
CA LYS A 76 -2.51 -19.27 -3.27
C LYS A 76 -2.69 -18.02 -2.41
N GLY A 77 -2.14 -18.01 -1.19
CA GLY A 77 -1.97 -16.79 -0.39
C GLY A 77 -0.77 -15.97 -0.86
N ASP A 78 -0.80 -14.66 -0.65
CA ASP A 78 0.35 -13.79 -0.96
C ASP A 78 1.50 -14.09 0.01
N LEU A 79 2.71 -14.29 -0.53
CA LEU A 79 3.93 -14.41 0.28
C LEU A 79 4.19 -13.11 1.08
N PRO A 80 4.92 -13.20 2.21
CA PRO A 80 5.21 -12.03 3.02
C PRO A 80 6.12 -11.02 2.29
N PRO A 81 6.08 -9.73 2.66
CA PRO A 81 6.98 -8.71 2.14
C PRO A 81 8.43 -9.07 2.40
N ARG A 82 9.32 -8.58 1.53
CA ARG A 82 10.76 -8.89 1.61
C ARG A 82 11.40 -7.96 2.62
N LYS A 83 12.32 -8.49 3.43
CA LYS A 83 13.00 -7.72 4.49
C LYS A 83 13.76 -6.52 3.93
N GLU A 84 14.28 -6.63 2.71
CA GLU A 84 14.96 -5.54 2.01
C GLU A 84 14.05 -4.31 1.87
N CYS A 85 12.73 -4.48 1.70
CA CYS A 85 11.82 -3.34 1.58
C CYS A 85 11.79 -2.47 2.84
N LYS A 86 11.82 -3.12 4.01
CA LYS A 86 11.91 -2.42 5.29
C LYS A 86 13.23 -1.65 5.37
N MET A 87 14.34 -2.35 5.15
CA MET A 87 15.69 -1.80 5.30
C MET A 87 15.97 -0.64 4.34
N THR A 88 15.39 -0.66 3.13
CA THR A 88 15.68 0.34 2.11
C THR A 88 14.77 1.57 2.20
N TRP A 89 13.47 1.39 2.50
CA TRP A 89 12.48 2.45 2.27
C TRP A 89 11.58 2.79 3.45
N ASN A 90 11.27 1.85 4.35
CA ASN A 90 10.17 2.07 5.31
C ASN A 90 10.44 3.28 6.21
N ASP A 91 11.59 3.30 6.89
CA ASP A 91 11.89 4.35 7.87
C ASP A 91 11.91 5.73 7.20
N LYS A 92 12.56 5.85 6.02
CA LYS A 92 12.57 7.08 5.21
C LYS A 92 11.17 7.57 4.82
N ILE A 93 10.26 6.66 4.48
CA ILE A 93 8.88 7.01 4.13
C ILE A 93 8.16 7.56 5.35
N PHE A 94 8.24 6.88 6.48
CA PHE A 94 7.53 7.31 7.69
C PHE A 94 8.10 8.62 8.25
N GLU A 95 9.42 8.81 8.20
CA GLU A 95 10.08 10.08 8.52
C GLU A 95 9.57 11.22 7.62
N SER A 96 9.42 10.98 6.31
CA SER A 96 8.93 12.02 5.37
C SER A 96 7.49 12.50 5.65
N MET A 97 6.72 11.76 6.45
CA MET A 97 5.35 12.13 6.82
C MET A 97 5.28 12.85 8.16
N GLN A 98 6.37 12.93 8.91
CA GLN A 98 6.38 13.70 10.16
C GLN A 98 6.23 15.18 9.84
N LYS A 99 5.40 15.87 10.63
CA LYS A 99 5.33 17.32 10.56
C LYS A 99 6.63 17.88 11.14
N MET A 100 7.30 18.73 10.38
CA MET A 100 8.38 19.59 10.89
C MET A 100 7.81 20.57 11.92
#